data_AF-A0A443RTH1-F1
#
_entry.id   AF-A0A443RTH1-F1
#
_cell.length_a   1.000
_cell.length_b   1.000
_cell.length_c   1.000
_cell.angle_alpha   90.00
_cell.angle_beta   90.00
_cell.angle_gamma   90.00
#
_symmetry.space_group_name_H-M   'P 1'
#
loop_
_entity.id
_entity.type
_entity.pdbx_description
1 polymer ?
#
loop_
_entity_poly.entity_id
_entity_poly.type
_entity_poly.pdbx_seq_one_letter_code
_entity_poly.pdbx_strand_id
1 'polypeptide(L)'
;VATSWLKTKQPNLNGFKCDVPIFVRRSQFKLPAKSHVPIIMIGPGTGFAPFRGFIQERDWMKNQGKHVGETILYFGCRKKSEDFLYEEELQQYLDSGTLTKLYLAFSRDSKEKVYVTHLLKQNAKEIWDVIDTNKGHIYVCGDARNMARDVRDILLKVIEEYGNKTKDEAEAYLKAMETQRRYSADVWS
;
A
#
# COMPACT_ATOMS: atom_id res chain seq x y z
N VAL A 1 11.95 12.89 -18.95
CA VAL A 1 12.08 12.25 -20.28
C VAL A 1 11.11 11.08 -20.45
N ALA A 2 11.26 9.98 -19.71
CA ALA A 2 10.43 8.77 -19.91
C ALA A 2 8.91 9.02 -19.78
N THR A 3 8.46 9.73 -18.74
CA THR A 3 7.04 10.04 -18.53
C THR A 3 6.44 10.91 -19.64
N SER A 4 7.18 11.93 -20.10
CA SER A 4 6.78 12.78 -21.22
C SER A 4 6.64 11.97 -22.52
N TRP A 5 7.57 11.05 -22.77
CA TRP A 5 7.51 10.15 -23.93
C TRP A 5 6.37 9.14 -23.82
N LEU A 6 6.16 8.52 -22.65
CA LEU A 6 5.01 7.61 -22.42
C LEU A 6 3.67 8.33 -22.63
N LYS A 7 3.56 9.61 -22.26
CA LYS A 7 2.35 10.39 -22.49
C LYS A 7 2.00 10.54 -23.99
N THR A 8 2.97 10.47 -24.89
CA THR A 8 2.71 10.53 -26.35
C THR A 8 2.33 9.18 -26.95
N LYS A 9 2.49 8.09 -26.19
CA LYS A 9 2.15 6.73 -26.61
C LYS A 9 0.67 6.44 -26.40
N GLN A 10 -0.16 6.91 -27.34
CA GLN A 10 -1.61 6.69 -27.34
C GLN A 10 -1.98 5.53 -28.29
N PRO A 11 -2.49 4.40 -27.78
CA PRO A 11 -2.98 3.32 -28.63
C PRO A 11 -4.08 3.83 -29.58
N ASN A 12 -4.08 3.35 -30.82
CA ASN A 12 -5.09 3.66 -31.85
C ASN A 12 -5.09 5.10 -32.40
N LEU A 13 -4.14 5.96 -32.01
CA LEU A 13 -3.93 7.22 -32.72
C LEU A 13 -3.33 6.92 -34.11
N ASN A 14 -4.08 7.17 -35.18
CA ASN A 14 -3.66 7.04 -36.58
C ASN A 14 -3.31 5.60 -37.05
N GLY A 15 -3.80 4.56 -36.36
CA GLY A 15 -3.61 3.16 -36.81
C GLY A 15 -2.19 2.61 -36.68
N PHE A 16 -1.27 3.34 -36.05
CA PHE A 16 0.10 2.89 -35.85
C PHE A 16 0.25 2.05 -34.58
N LYS A 17 1.03 0.98 -34.68
CA LYS A 17 1.43 0.15 -33.55
C LYS A 17 2.36 0.94 -32.62
N CYS A 18 2.02 0.95 -31.34
CA CYS A 18 2.75 1.69 -30.32
C CYS A 18 3.61 0.73 -29.48
N ASP A 19 4.81 0.40 -29.96
CA ASP A 19 5.74 -0.47 -29.23
C ASP A 19 6.54 0.30 -28.17
N VAL A 20 6.70 -0.33 -26.99
CA VAL A 20 7.48 0.19 -25.87
C VAL A 20 8.53 -0.86 -25.49
N PRO A 21 9.83 -0.59 -25.70
CA PRO A 21 10.89 -1.50 -25.27
C PRO A 21 10.92 -1.58 -23.73
N ILE A 22 10.74 -2.78 -23.19
CA ILE A 22 10.75 -3.04 -21.75
C ILE A 22 11.57 -4.29 -21.43
N PHE A 23 12.00 -4.37 -20.17
CA PHE A 23 12.44 -5.61 -19.54
C PHE A 23 11.94 -5.65 -18.10
N VAL A 24 11.80 -6.83 -17.52
CA VAL A 24 11.29 -7.00 -16.16
C VAL A 24 12.45 -7.23 -15.20
N ARG A 25 12.57 -6.37 -14.18
CA ARG A 25 13.49 -6.58 -13.06
C ARG A 25 12.73 -7.20 -11.89
N ARG A 26 13.10 -8.42 -11.49
CA ARG A 26 12.45 -9.13 -10.38
C ARG A 26 12.70 -8.40 -9.05
N SER A 27 11.63 -8.09 -8.31
CA SER A 27 11.70 -7.55 -6.95
C SER A 27 11.39 -8.62 -5.90
N GLN A 28 11.73 -8.32 -4.64
CA GLN A 28 11.32 -9.09 -3.47
C GLN A 28 10.01 -8.56 -2.86
N PHE A 29 9.40 -7.54 -3.46
CA PHE A 29 8.13 -6.94 -3.03
C PHE A 29 6.98 -7.83 -3.50
N LYS A 30 6.59 -8.79 -2.67
CA LYS A 30 5.67 -9.89 -3.01
C LYS A 30 4.62 -10.07 -1.92
N LEU A 31 3.43 -10.52 -2.32
CA LEU A 31 2.40 -10.97 -1.40
C LEU A 31 2.92 -12.13 -0.52
N PRO A 32 2.30 -12.35 0.66
CA PRO A 32 2.57 -13.51 1.49
C PRO A 32 2.29 -14.81 0.71
N ALA A 33 3.08 -15.85 0.94
CA ALA A 33 2.89 -17.15 0.27
C ALA A 33 1.52 -17.79 0.59
N LYS A 34 0.98 -17.49 1.77
CA LYS A 34 -0.32 -17.99 2.25
C LYS A 34 -1.37 -16.88 2.09
N SER A 35 -2.43 -17.16 1.34
CA SER A 35 -3.49 -16.17 1.02
C SER A 35 -4.27 -15.68 2.24
N HIS A 36 -4.38 -16.49 3.31
CA HIS A 36 -5.08 -16.12 4.54
C HIS A 36 -4.31 -15.12 5.42
N VAL A 37 -3.03 -14.87 5.12
CA VAL A 37 -2.23 -13.91 5.90
C VAL A 37 -2.68 -12.49 5.54
N PRO A 38 -3.04 -11.66 6.53
CA PRO A 38 -3.53 -10.31 6.27
C PRO A 38 -2.41 -9.37 5.83
N ILE A 39 -2.78 -8.35 5.06
CA ILE A 39 -1.85 -7.34 4.55
C ILE A 39 -2.37 -5.92 4.79
N ILE A 40 -1.45 -5.03 5.13
CA ILE A 40 -1.63 -3.58 5.13
C ILE A 40 -0.76 -2.99 4.02
N MET A 41 -1.38 -2.22 3.14
CA MET A 41 -0.75 -1.55 2.00
C MET A 41 -0.84 -0.04 2.19
N ILE A 42 0.30 0.66 2.15
CA ILE A 42 0.40 2.09 2.39
C ILE A 42 1.06 2.73 1.17
N GLY A 43 0.25 3.41 0.35
CA GLY A 43 0.69 3.90 -0.95
C GLY A 43 -0.07 5.11 -1.45
N PRO A 44 0.22 6.33 -0.94
CA PRO A 44 -0.37 7.54 -1.48
C PRO A 44 0.13 7.85 -2.90
N GLY A 45 -0.75 8.45 -3.71
CA GLY A 45 -0.48 8.86 -5.08
C GLY A 45 -0.02 7.68 -5.95
N THR A 46 1.09 7.86 -6.68
CA THR A 46 1.66 6.81 -7.53
C THR A 46 2.26 5.64 -6.73
N GLY A 47 2.40 5.76 -5.41
CA GLY A 47 2.68 4.65 -4.50
C GLY A 47 1.62 3.54 -4.53
N PHE A 48 0.44 3.81 -5.09
CA PHE A 48 -0.60 2.80 -5.32
C PHE A 48 -0.22 1.73 -6.37
N ALA A 49 0.73 2.02 -7.26
CA ALA A 49 1.00 1.20 -8.44
C ALA A 49 1.17 -0.32 -8.18
N PRO A 50 2.00 -0.80 -7.23
CA PRO A 50 2.09 -2.23 -6.96
C PRO A 50 0.84 -2.79 -6.26
N PHE A 51 0.13 -1.96 -5.49
CA PHE A 51 -1.04 -2.40 -4.72
C PHE A 51 -2.25 -2.70 -5.60
N ARG A 52 -2.37 -2.02 -6.75
CA ARG A 52 -3.34 -2.44 -7.77
C ARG A 52 -3.18 -3.91 -8.15
N GLY A 53 -1.94 -4.34 -8.40
CA GLY A 53 -1.63 -5.74 -8.73
C GLY A 53 -1.86 -6.69 -7.55
N PHE A 54 -1.51 -6.27 -6.32
CA PHE A 54 -1.78 -7.09 -5.12
C PHE A 54 -3.26 -7.31 -4.90
N ILE A 55 -4.08 -6.28 -5.07
CA ILE A 55 -5.53 -6.37 -4.91
C ILE A 55 -6.12 -7.26 -6.00
N GLN A 56 -5.70 -7.10 -7.26
CA GLN A 56 -6.10 -8.00 -8.36
C GLN A 56 -5.75 -9.47 -8.09
N GLU A 57 -4.57 -9.75 -7.55
CA GLU A 57 -4.16 -11.11 -7.21
C GLU A 57 -4.96 -11.66 -6.02
N ARG A 58 -5.26 -10.83 -5.01
CA ARG A 58 -6.12 -11.18 -3.87
C ARG A 58 -7.56 -11.48 -4.33
N ASP A 59 -8.10 -10.65 -5.22
CA ASP A 59 -9.42 -10.83 -5.84
C ASP A 59 -9.48 -12.15 -6.61
N TRP A 60 -8.48 -12.39 -7.46
CA TRP A 60 -8.36 -13.62 -8.22
C TRP A 60 -8.31 -14.84 -7.28
N MET A 61 -7.49 -14.81 -6.22
CA MET A 61 -7.43 -15.90 -5.24
C MET A 61 -8.79 -16.16 -4.58
N LYS A 62 -9.52 -15.10 -4.23
CA LYS A 62 -10.86 -15.18 -3.65
C LYS A 62 -11.86 -15.81 -4.63
N ASN A 63 -11.85 -15.39 -5.89
CA ASN A 63 -12.70 -15.94 -6.96
C ASN A 63 -12.36 -17.41 -7.30
N GLN A 64 -11.15 -17.87 -6.98
CA GLN A 64 -10.77 -19.29 -7.02
C GLN A 64 -11.21 -20.07 -5.77
N GLY A 65 -12.00 -19.47 -4.87
CA GLY A 65 -12.51 -20.11 -3.65
C GLY A 65 -11.47 -20.22 -2.52
N LYS A 66 -10.32 -19.53 -2.60
CA LYS A 66 -9.34 -19.53 -1.52
C LYS A 66 -9.80 -18.65 -0.36
N HIS A 67 -9.47 -19.06 0.86
CA HIS A 67 -9.56 -18.17 2.02
C HIS A 67 -8.49 -17.07 1.92
N VAL A 68 -8.94 -15.83 1.74
CA VAL A 68 -8.09 -14.64 1.63
C VAL A 68 -8.23 -13.81 2.90
N GLY A 69 -7.11 -13.50 3.54
CA GLY A 69 -7.08 -12.71 4.77
C GLY A 69 -7.35 -11.23 4.52
N GLU A 70 -7.46 -10.46 5.60
CA GLU A 70 -7.72 -9.02 5.51
C GLU A 70 -6.75 -8.32 4.55
N THR A 71 -7.30 -7.43 3.73
CA THR A 71 -6.58 -6.68 2.72
C THR A 71 -6.94 -5.22 2.91
N ILE A 72 -6.05 -4.49 3.57
CA ILE A 72 -6.28 -3.12 4.04
C ILE A 72 -5.43 -2.17 3.21
N LEU A 73 -6.06 -1.15 2.61
CA LEU A 73 -5.36 -0.11 1.85
C LEU A 73 -5.46 1.25 2.55
N TYR A 74 -4.31 1.88 2.75
CA TYR A 74 -4.17 3.29 3.08
C TYR A 74 -3.71 4.04 1.82
N PHE A 75 -4.64 4.77 1.21
CA PHE A 75 -4.41 5.58 0.02
C PHE A 75 -4.59 7.06 0.33
N GLY A 76 -3.89 7.92 -0.40
CA GLY A 76 -4.07 9.36 -0.29
C GLY A 76 -3.73 10.09 -1.56
N CYS A 77 -4.43 11.18 -1.81
CA CYS A 77 -4.21 12.08 -2.93
C CYS A 77 -4.49 13.54 -2.52
N ARG A 78 -4.50 14.47 -3.47
CA ARG A 78 -4.78 15.88 -3.16
C ARG A 78 -6.26 16.08 -2.92
N LYS A 79 -7.08 15.72 -3.90
CA LYS A 79 -8.54 15.88 -3.82
C LYS A 79 -9.23 14.67 -4.41
N LYS A 80 -10.36 14.30 -3.82
CA LYS A 80 -11.19 13.23 -4.35
C LYS A 80 -11.54 13.46 -5.83
N SER A 81 -11.93 14.69 -6.17
CA SER A 81 -12.39 15.05 -7.52
C SER A 81 -11.30 15.29 -8.57
N GLU A 82 -10.01 15.25 -8.21
CA GLU A 82 -8.92 15.60 -9.13
C GLU A 82 -7.98 14.42 -9.42
N ASP A 83 -7.48 13.77 -8.38
CA ASP A 83 -6.36 12.83 -8.50
C ASP A 83 -6.56 11.53 -7.69
N PHE A 84 -7.82 11.15 -7.44
CA PHE A 84 -8.16 9.84 -6.89
C PHE A 84 -7.99 8.74 -7.95
N LEU A 85 -6.78 8.20 -8.01
CA LEU A 85 -6.44 7.13 -8.96
C LEU A 85 -7.27 5.87 -8.68
N TYR A 86 -7.90 5.35 -9.73
CA TYR A 86 -8.65 4.08 -9.72
C TYR A 86 -9.83 4.04 -8.73
N GLU A 87 -10.51 5.17 -8.51
CA GLU A 87 -11.67 5.26 -7.60
C GLU A 87 -12.70 4.15 -7.82
N GLU A 88 -13.19 3.98 -9.06
CA GLU A 88 -14.22 2.99 -9.39
C GLU A 88 -13.75 1.55 -9.11
N GLU A 89 -12.51 1.21 -9.50
CA GLU A 89 -11.94 -0.12 -9.27
C GLU A 89 -11.75 -0.40 -7.77
N LEU A 90 -11.30 0.60 -6.99
CA LEU A 90 -11.17 0.46 -5.54
C LEU A 90 -12.52 0.30 -4.84
N GLN A 91 -13.55 1.03 -5.28
CA GLN A 91 -14.90 0.88 -4.74
C GLN A 91 -15.46 -0.52 -5.05
N GLN A 92 -15.27 -1.02 -6.27
CA GLN A 92 -15.68 -2.38 -6.64
C GLN A 92 -15.02 -3.45 -5.75
N TYR A 93 -13.72 -3.33 -5.47
CA TYR A 93 -13.05 -4.28 -4.58
C TYR A 93 -13.47 -4.15 -3.12
N LEU A 94 -13.87 -2.96 -2.68
CA LEU A 94 -14.44 -2.77 -1.35
C LEU A 94 -15.83 -3.42 -1.25
N ASP A 95 -16.68 -3.21 -2.26
CA ASP A 95 -18.04 -3.77 -2.33
C ASP A 95 -18.02 -5.30 -2.47
N SER A 96 -17.06 -5.86 -3.22
CA SER A 96 -16.86 -7.31 -3.32
C SER A 96 -16.23 -7.92 -2.06
N GLY A 97 -15.75 -7.08 -1.14
CA GLY A 97 -15.02 -7.48 0.06
C GLY A 97 -13.64 -8.08 -0.23
N THR A 98 -13.05 -7.81 -1.40
CA THR A 98 -11.64 -8.13 -1.67
C THR A 98 -10.74 -7.17 -0.89
N LEU A 99 -11.04 -5.87 -0.95
CA LEU A 99 -10.55 -4.92 0.03
C LEU A 99 -11.45 -5.02 1.25
N THR A 100 -10.89 -5.40 2.39
CA THR A 100 -11.66 -5.43 3.63
C THR A 100 -11.84 -4.03 4.21
N LYS A 101 -10.84 -3.16 4.00
CA LYS A 101 -10.84 -1.77 4.47
C LYS A 101 -10.11 -0.86 3.49
N LEU A 102 -10.68 0.33 3.27
CA LEU A 102 -10.11 1.37 2.43
C LEU A 102 -10.07 2.69 3.20
N TYR A 103 -8.87 3.11 3.59
CA TYR A 103 -8.61 4.37 4.29
C TYR A 103 -8.11 5.41 3.30
N LEU A 104 -8.86 6.52 3.16
CA LEU A 104 -8.62 7.56 2.18
C LEU A 104 -8.22 8.88 2.84
N ALA A 105 -7.05 9.41 2.46
CA ALA A 105 -6.54 10.69 2.92
C ALA A 105 -6.53 11.72 1.78
N PHE A 106 -7.42 12.70 1.85
CA PHE A 106 -7.48 13.81 0.88
C PHE A 106 -6.82 15.06 1.46
N SER A 107 -5.60 15.34 1.02
CA SER A 107 -4.75 16.37 1.63
C SER A 107 -5.18 17.81 1.36
N ARG A 108 -6.12 18.05 0.43
CA ARG A 108 -6.58 19.37 -0.02
C ARG A 108 -8.11 19.49 -0.17
N ASP A 109 -8.90 18.53 0.33
CA ASP A 109 -10.37 18.62 0.32
C ASP A 109 -10.92 19.46 1.49
N SER A 110 -10.13 19.63 2.55
CA SER A 110 -10.48 20.44 3.72
C SER A 110 -9.41 21.49 4.03
N LYS A 111 -9.74 22.43 4.93
CA LYS A 111 -8.77 23.39 5.49
C LYS A 111 -7.62 22.66 6.22
N GLU A 112 -7.94 21.56 6.88
CA GLU A 112 -6.97 20.70 7.54
C GLU A 112 -6.38 19.69 6.55
N LYS A 113 -5.06 19.49 6.59
CA LYS A 113 -4.38 18.52 5.72
C LYS A 113 -4.50 17.12 6.30
N VAL A 114 -5.17 16.23 5.58
CA VAL A 114 -5.25 14.81 5.94
C VAL A 114 -4.25 14.01 5.11
N TYR A 115 -3.35 13.28 5.78
CA TYR A 115 -2.38 12.38 5.15
C TYR A 115 -2.60 10.95 5.65
N VAL A 116 -2.07 9.97 4.91
CA VAL A 116 -2.12 8.56 5.32
C VAL A 116 -1.52 8.34 6.71
N THR A 117 -0.52 9.12 7.10
CA THR A 117 0.10 9.11 8.43
C THR A 117 -0.86 9.49 9.56
N HIS A 118 -1.85 10.34 9.30
CA HIS A 118 -2.90 10.66 10.27
C HIS A 118 -3.83 9.46 10.48
N LEU A 119 -4.25 8.81 9.39
CA LEU A 119 -5.11 7.62 9.43
C LEU A 119 -4.40 6.45 10.11
N LEU A 120 -3.11 6.24 9.83
CA LEU A 120 -2.32 5.19 10.49
C LEU A 120 -2.26 5.39 12.01
N LYS A 121 -2.10 6.63 12.48
CA LYS A 121 -2.13 6.95 13.93
C LYS A 121 -3.49 6.68 14.54
N GLN A 122 -4.59 7.01 13.84
CA GLN A 122 -5.95 6.75 14.31
C GLN A 122 -6.25 5.25 14.43
N ASN A 123 -5.67 4.43 13.54
CA ASN A 123 -5.88 2.99 13.49
C ASN A 123 -4.71 2.19 14.11
N ALA A 124 -3.96 2.79 15.04
CA ALA A 124 -2.75 2.20 15.62
C ALA A 124 -2.97 0.77 16.19
N LYS A 125 -4.09 0.56 16.89
CA LYS A 125 -4.47 -0.75 17.43
C LYS A 125 -4.71 -1.81 16.35
N GLU A 126 -5.35 -1.45 15.24
CA GLU A 126 -5.58 -2.37 14.11
C GLU A 126 -4.25 -2.79 13.47
N ILE A 127 -3.34 -1.83 13.29
CA ILE A 127 -2.00 -2.11 12.77
C ILE A 127 -1.29 -3.11 13.68
N TRP A 128 -1.34 -2.89 14.99
CA TRP A 128 -0.77 -3.81 15.97
C TRP A 128 -1.36 -5.22 15.85
N ASP A 129 -2.69 -5.34 15.77
CA ASP A 129 -3.35 -6.65 15.65
C ASP A 129 -2.98 -7.39 14.36
N VAL A 130 -2.83 -6.67 13.25
CA VAL A 130 -2.33 -7.27 12.01
C VAL A 130 -0.89 -7.76 12.18
N ILE A 131 0.02 -6.96 12.74
CA ILE A 131 1.44 -7.32 12.78
C ILE A 131 1.80 -8.30 13.90
N ASP A 132 1.15 -8.26 15.07
CA ASP A 132 1.49 -9.16 16.17
C ASP A 132 0.53 -10.33 16.28
N THR A 133 -0.77 -10.09 16.39
CA THR A 133 -1.75 -11.18 16.59
C THR A 133 -1.84 -12.06 15.34
N ASN A 134 -2.03 -11.46 14.17
CA ASN A 134 -2.31 -12.20 12.93
C ASN A 134 -1.07 -12.50 12.09
N LYS A 135 0.12 -12.09 12.57
CA LYS A 135 1.40 -12.22 11.88
C LYS A 135 1.36 -11.77 10.40
N GLY A 136 0.59 -10.71 10.13
CA GLY A 136 0.39 -10.10 8.82
C GLY A 136 1.62 -9.37 8.28
N HIS A 137 1.48 -8.84 7.06
CA HIS A 137 2.52 -8.11 6.35
C HIS A 137 2.16 -6.63 6.17
N ILE A 138 3.16 -5.76 6.22
CA ILE A 138 3.07 -4.34 5.90
C ILE A 138 3.89 -4.05 4.64
N TYR A 139 3.29 -3.29 3.74
CA TYR A 139 3.90 -2.83 2.51
C TYR A 139 3.80 -1.31 2.41
N VAL A 140 4.93 -0.65 2.16
CA VAL A 140 5.02 0.80 1.98
C VAL A 140 5.53 1.10 0.57
N CYS A 141 4.87 2.00 -0.16
CA CYS A 141 5.27 2.34 -1.52
C CYS A 141 5.07 3.83 -1.83
N GLY A 142 6.02 4.45 -2.53
CA GLY A 142 5.95 5.86 -2.93
C GLY A 142 7.16 6.69 -2.47
N ASP A 143 6.90 7.87 -1.91
CA ASP A 143 7.95 8.84 -1.54
C ASP A 143 8.91 8.29 -0.46
N ALA A 144 10.18 8.12 -0.83
CA ALA A 144 11.23 7.65 0.07
C ALA A 144 11.67 8.73 1.07
N ARG A 145 11.49 10.02 0.75
CA ARG A 145 12.12 11.11 1.52
C ARG A 145 11.40 11.42 2.81
N ASN A 146 10.08 11.48 2.77
CA ASN A 146 9.26 11.89 3.92
C ASN A 146 8.27 10.79 4.27
N MET A 147 7.45 10.35 3.31
CA MET A 147 6.34 9.43 3.60
C MET A 147 6.82 8.11 4.20
N ALA A 148 7.81 7.47 3.61
CA ALA A 148 8.31 6.19 4.11
C ALA A 148 8.93 6.29 5.51
N ARG A 149 9.61 7.40 5.81
CA ARG A 149 10.18 7.67 7.13
C ARG A 149 9.08 7.88 8.17
N ASP A 150 8.10 8.72 7.86
CA ASP A 150 6.99 9.01 8.78
C ASP A 150 6.18 7.74 9.08
N VAL A 151 5.96 6.89 8.08
CA VAL A 151 5.29 5.59 8.26
C VAL A 151 6.11 4.70 9.19
N ARG A 152 7.43 4.58 8.97
CA ARG A 152 8.31 3.81 9.86
C ARG A 152 8.21 4.30 11.30
N ASP A 153 8.31 5.61 11.53
CA ASP A 153 8.25 6.19 12.87
C ASP A 153 6.90 5.93 13.55
N ILE A 154 5.80 5.90 12.79
CA ILE A 154 4.48 5.52 13.31
C ILE A 154 4.46 4.04 13.70
N LEU A 155 5.00 3.14 12.87
CA LEU A 155 5.03 1.71 13.19
C LEU A 155 5.83 1.43 14.46
N LEU A 156 6.96 2.11 14.66
CA LEU A 156 7.73 2.01 15.90
C LEU A 156 6.88 2.41 17.11
N LYS A 157 6.17 3.54 17.03
CA LYS A 157 5.26 3.97 18.10
C LYS A 157 4.13 2.98 18.36
N VAL A 158 3.55 2.39 17.32
CA VAL A 158 2.53 1.34 17.45
C VAL A 158 3.09 0.14 18.22
N ILE A 159 4.32 -0.28 17.90
CA ILE A 159 4.99 -1.40 18.56
C ILE A 159 5.34 -1.07 20.02
N GLU A 160 5.79 0.14 20.31
CA GLU A 160 6.06 0.62 21.67
C GLU A 160 4.77 0.58 22.52
N GLU A 161 3.71 1.23 22.04
CA GLU A 161 2.45 1.42 22.76
C GLU A 161 1.70 0.10 22.98
N TYR A 162 1.46 -0.67 21.92
CA TYR A 162 0.62 -1.86 22.00
C TYR A 162 1.40 -3.14 22.28
N GLY A 163 2.71 -3.15 22.02
CA GLY A 163 3.59 -4.25 22.36
C GLY A 163 4.21 -4.15 23.76
N ASN A 164 3.96 -3.05 24.47
CA ASN A 164 4.60 -2.69 25.73
C ASN A 164 6.13 -2.84 25.63
N LYS A 165 6.70 -2.24 24.58
CA LYS A 165 8.12 -2.35 24.23
C LYS A 165 8.82 -1.02 24.45
N THR A 166 10.06 -1.08 24.89
CA THR A 166 10.97 0.06 24.80
C THR A 166 11.26 0.38 23.34
N LYS A 167 11.78 1.58 23.09
CA LYS A 167 12.18 2.03 21.74
C LYS A 167 13.16 1.05 21.06
N ASP A 168 14.16 0.57 21.81
CA ASP A 168 15.16 -0.36 21.26
C ASP A 168 14.54 -1.72 20.90
N GLU A 169 13.60 -2.21 21.73
CA GLU A 169 12.85 -3.42 21.44
C GLU A 169 11.90 -3.25 20.25
N ALA A 170 11.32 -2.07 20.05
CA ALA A 170 10.48 -1.76 18.90
C ALA A 170 11.28 -1.73 17.59
N GLU A 171 12.48 -1.13 17.60
CA GLU A 171 13.41 -1.15 16.45
C GLU A 171 13.86 -2.58 16.14
N ALA A 172 14.21 -3.36 17.16
CA ALA A 172 14.56 -4.78 16.99
C ALA A 172 13.39 -5.59 16.41
N TYR A 173 12.17 -5.34 16.87
CA TYR A 173 10.96 -5.99 16.37
C TYR A 173 10.71 -5.66 14.89
N LEU A 174 10.77 -4.38 14.51
CA LEU A 174 10.57 -3.97 13.12
C LEU A 174 11.67 -4.51 12.20
N LYS A 175 12.93 -4.54 12.67
CA LYS A 175 14.05 -5.16 11.95
C LYS A 175 13.88 -6.68 11.79
N ALA A 176 13.31 -7.35 12.77
CA ALA A 176 12.95 -8.76 12.65
C ALA A 176 11.86 -8.95 11.58
N MET A 177 10.84 -8.08 11.54
CA MET A 177 9.83 -8.10 10.48
C MET A 177 10.42 -7.87 9.08
N GLU A 178 11.38 -6.95 8.92
CA GLU A 178 12.12 -6.74 7.68
C GLU A 178 12.85 -8.01 7.23
N THR A 179 13.59 -8.63 8.16
CA THR A 179 14.33 -9.88 7.90
C THR A 179 13.40 -11.02 7.50
N GLN A 180 12.22 -11.08 8.13
CA GLN A 180 11.15 -12.04 7.83
C GLN A 180 10.34 -11.66 6.57
N ARG A 181 10.64 -10.52 5.93
CA ARG A 181 9.89 -9.97 4.77
C ARG A 181 8.42 -9.70 5.06
N ARG A 182 8.10 -9.45 6.34
CA ARG A 182 6.78 -9.05 6.82
C ARG A 182 6.62 -7.54 6.86
N TYR A 183 7.72 -6.78 6.83
CA TYR A 183 7.71 -5.37 6.45
C TYR A 183 8.51 -5.22 5.15
N SER A 184 7.97 -4.52 4.17
CA SER A 184 8.62 -4.29 2.87
C SER A 184 8.34 -2.88 2.38
N ALA A 185 9.36 -2.21 1.86
CA ALA A 185 9.25 -0.87 1.29
C ALA A 185 9.76 -0.87 -0.17
N ASP A 186 8.96 -0.34 -1.08
CA ASP A 186 9.32 -0.07 -2.48
C ASP A 186 9.16 1.42 -2.76
N VAL A 187 10.22 2.18 -2.51
CA VAL A 187 10.20 3.65 -2.41
C VAL A 187 11.21 4.29 -3.34
N TRP A 188 10.87 5.47 -3.87
CA TRP A 188 11.70 6.23 -4.81
C TRP A 188 11.64 7.73 -4.54
N SER A 189 12.48 8.49 -5.24
CA SER A 189 12.57 9.96 -5.14
C SER A 189 12.70 10.63 -6.50
#